data_AF-A0A656JUD6-F1
#
_entry.id   AF-A0A656JUD6-F1
#
_cell.length_a   1.000
_cell.length_b   1.000
_cell.length_c   1.000
_cell.angle_alpha   90.00
_cell.angle_beta   90.00
_cell.angle_gamma   90.00
#
_symmetry.space_group_name_H-M   'P 1'
#
loop_
_entity.id
_entity.type
_entity.pdbx_description
1 polymer ?
#
loop_
_entity_poly.entity_id
_entity_poly.type
_entity_poly.pdbx_seq_one_letter_code
_entity_poly.pdbx_strand_id
1 'polypeptide(L)'
;MKRDTRLVVMLLTIIGVSLASLTVLKVLTSRDRALEAINVHGLNLTQALGTYSESIVRQSSLILLGIVERLEAEGSGPAQIQRLSALVKRQNPMMPQLSGITIYDNKGRWLMSSSRPIPAGSNSSDRAYFIHHRDDPSHEIFIGPPIQSRSNLEWVITVSMRFNNAQGEFAGVVSVTLGIENFLRLFGKIDIGQDGAIGVSYTDGTLLVRYPFREQDMGRNISTSPIYAKYLIDQPVGTASFTSSLDGVERLYAFRKSDLLPL
;
A
#
# COMPACT_ATOMS: atom_id res chain seq x y z
N MET A 1 40.90 -64.50 3.09
CA MET A 1 40.88 -63.64 4.29
C MET A 1 41.24 -62.16 4.03
N LYS A 2 42.45 -61.78 3.60
CA LYS A 2 42.80 -60.35 3.33
C LYS A 2 42.08 -59.72 2.11
N ARG A 3 41.68 -60.55 1.14
CA ARG A 3 40.96 -60.10 -0.08
C ARG A 3 39.47 -59.87 0.20
N ASP A 4 38.85 -60.76 0.97
CA ASP A 4 37.43 -60.67 1.32
C ASP A 4 37.13 -59.46 2.21
N THR A 5 38.02 -59.19 3.16
CA THR A 5 37.95 -57.97 4.01
C THR A 5 38.10 -56.69 3.20
N ARG A 6 39.01 -56.65 2.20
CA ARG A 6 39.12 -55.49 1.29
C ARG A 6 37.86 -55.27 0.46
N LEU A 7 37.22 -56.34 -0.03
CA LEU A 7 35.97 -56.26 -0.79
C LEU A 7 34.82 -55.73 0.07
N VAL A 8 34.71 -56.20 1.32
CA VAL A 8 33.70 -55.70 2.28
C VAL A 8 33.91 -54.22 2.59
N VAL A 9 35.14 -53.80 2.86
CA VAL A 9 35.45 -52.39 3.13
C VAL A 9 35.12 -51.52 1.92
N MET A 10 35.47 -51.96 0.71
CA MET A 10 35.14 -51.23 -0.53
C MET A 10 33.63 -51.11 -0.73
N LEU A 11 32.87 -52.18 -0.51
CA LEU A 11 31.40 -52.16 -0.62
C LEU A 11 30.77 -51.20 0.40
N LEU A 12 31.18 -51.27 1.67
CA LEU A 12 30.68 -50.36 2.71
C LEU A 12 31.00 -48.90 2.40
N THR A 13 32.19 -48.64 1.85
CA THR A 13 32.59 -47.29 1.44
C THR A 13 31.71 -46.78 0.29
N ILE A 14 31.44 -47.61 -0.71
CA ILE A 14 30.56 -47.27 -1.84
C ILE A 14 29.13 -46.97 -1.35
N ILE A 15 28.60 -47.80 -0.44
CA ILE A 15 27.27 -47.58 0.15
C ILE A 15 27.25 -46.25 0.93
N GLY A 16 28.27 -45.98 1.74
CA GLY A 16 28.38 -44.73 2.50
C GLY A 16 28.45 -43.49 1.61
N VAL A 17 29.27 -43.52 0.56
CA VAL A 17 29.39 -42.42 -0.42
C VAL A 17 28.10 -42.22 -1.21
N SER A 18 27.44 -43.31 -1.62
CA SER A 18 26.15 -43.26 -2.33
C SER A 18 25.06 -42.63 -1.46
N LEU A 19 24.96 -43.05 -0.19
CA LEU A 19 23.97 -42.50 0.74
C LEU A 19 24.22 -41.03 1.06
N ALA A 20 25.49 -40.64 1.24
CA ALA A 20 25.88 -39.24 1.43
C ALA A 20 25.56 -38.38 0.20
N SER A 21 25.88 -38.87 -1.00
CA SER A 21 25.59 -38.20 -2.26
C SER A 21 24.09 -38.02 -2.48
N LEU A 22 23.29 -39.07 -2.27
CA LEU A 22 21.83 -39.00 -2.35
C LEU A 22 21.24 -38.00 -1.34
N THR A 23 21.80 -37.94 -0.13
CA THR A 23 21.36 -37.00 0.90
C THR A 23 21.68 -35.57 0.50
N VAL A 24 22.90 -35.29 0.02
CA VAL A 24 23.30 -33.97 -0.49
C VAL A 24 22.41 -33.54 -1.65
N LEU A 25 22.19 -34.41 -2.63
CA LEU A 25 21.29 -34.14 -3.76
C LEU A 25 19.87 -33.84 -3.29
N LYS A 26 19.34 -34.62 -2.33
CA LYS A 26 18.01 -34.39 -1.77
C LYS A 26 17.93 -33.05 -1.04
N VAL A 27 18.95 -32.67 -0.29
CA VAL A 27 19.01 -31.37 0.40
C VAL A 27 19.06 -30.21 -0.59
N LEU A 28 19.91 -30.29 -1.61
CA LEU A 28 20.02 -29.25 -2.64
C LEU A 28 18.72 -29.09 -3.42
N THR A 29 18.15 -30.19 -3.91
CA THR A 29 16.85 -30.16 -4.61
C THR A 29 15.69 -29.72 -3.72
N SER A 30 15.70 -30.09 -2.44
CA SER A 30 14.70 -29.61 -1.47
C SER A 30 14.84 -28.11 -1.21
N ARG A 31 16.06 -27.58 -1.16
CA ARG A 31 16.32 -26.15 -1.01
C ARG A 31 15.80 -25.37 -2.21
N ASP A 32 16.10 -25.82 -3.42
CA ASP A 32 15.65 -25.14 -4.64
C ASP A 32 14.13 -25.15 -4.76
N ARG A 33 13.48 -26.28 -4.45
CA ARG A 33 12.01 -26.36 -4.40
C ARG A 33 11.40 -25.46 -3.32
N ALA A 34 12.05 -25.35 -2.15
CA ALA A 34 11.58 -24.46 -1.09
C ALA A 34 11.68 -22.98 -1.50
N LEU A 35 12.78 -22.58 -2.14
CA LEU A 35 12.95 -21.22 -2.66
C LEU A 35 11.93 -20.91 -3.76
N GLU A 36 11.68 -21.84 -4.66
CA GLU A 36 10.69 -21.66 -5.72
C GLU A 36 9.26 -21.55 -5.16
N ALA A 37 8.93 -22.36 -4.16
CA ALA A 37 7.65 -22.25 -3.46
C ALA A 37 7.50 -20.89 -2.77
N ILE A 38 8.55 -20.39 -2.10
CA ILE A 38 8.54 -19.06 -1.47
C ILE A 38 8.37 -17.96 -2.53
N ASN A 39 9.01 -18.08 -3.69
CA ASN A 39 8.83 -17.14 -4.80
C ASN A 39 7.37 -17.09 -5.25
N VAL A 40 6.77 -18.24 -5.53
CA VAL A 40 5.38 -18.33 -5.97
C VAL A 40 4.42 -17.77 -4.92
N HIS A 41 4.60 -18.14 -3.64
CA HIS A 41 3.75 -17.63 -2.55
C HIS A 41 3.90 -16.12 -2.36
N GLY A 42 5.13 -15.61 -2.36
CA GLY A 42 5.40 -14.18 -2.23
C GLY A 42 4.83 -13.37 -3.40
N LEU A 43 5.00 -13.83 -4.64
CA LEU A 43 4.48 -13.15 -5.82
C LEU A 43 2.95 -13.18 -5.92
N ASN A 44 2.33 -14.28 -5.48
CA ASN A 44 0.87 -14.35 -5.38
C ASN A 44 0.34 -13.43 -4.28
N LEU A 45 1.05 -13.31 -3.17
CA LEU A 45 0.69 -12.40 -2.09
C LEU A 45 0.79 -10.93 -2.54
N THR A 46 1.87 -10.53 -3.20
CA THR A 46 2.00 -9.17 -3.73
C THR A 46 0.96 -8.88 -4.81
N GLN A 47 0.60 -9.86 -5.65
CA GLN A 47 -0.52 -9.73 -6.59
C GLN A 47 -1.85 -9.46 -5.88
N ALA A 48 -2.17 -10.24 -4.84
CA ALA A 48 -3.42 -10.10 -4.10
C ALA A 48 -3.48 -8.75 -3.37
N LEU A 49 -2.40 -8.34 -2.72
CA LEU A 49 -2.30 -7.05 -2.01
C LEU A 49 -2.30 -5.85 -2.97
N GLY A 50 -1.66 -5.97 -4.12
CA GLY A 50 -1.71 -4.97 -5.20
C GLY A 50 -3.14 -4.80 -5.71
N THR A 51 -3.81 -5.92 -6.05
CA THR A 51 -5.21 -5.93 -6.50
C THR A 51 -6.15 -5.33 -5.46
N TYR A 52 -5.93 -5.64 -4.18
CA TYR A 52 -6.69 -5.06 -3.07
C TYR A 52 -6.51 -3.53 -3.00
N SER A 53 -5.27 -3.06 -3.06
CA SER A 53 -4.93 -1.63 -3.01
C SER A 53 -5.53 -0.87 -4.19
N GLU A 54 -5.37 -1.40 -5.41
CA GLU A 54 -5.98 -0.88 -6.63
C GLU A 54 -7.51 -0.81 -6.53
N SER A 55 -8.14 -1.85 -5.97
CA SER A 55 -9.58 -1.89 -5.80
C SER A 55 -10.08 -0.82 -4.83
N ILE A 56 -9.38 -0.60 -3.71
CA ILE A 56 -9.74 0.45 -2.73
C ILE A 56 -9.61 1.84 -3.34
N VAL A 57 -8.51 2.10 -4.05
CA VAL A 57 -8.33 3.39 -4.72
C VAL A 57 -9.40 3.58 -5.78
N ARG A 58 -9.65 2.59 -6.65
CA ARG A 58 -10.69 2.66 -7.67
C ARG A 58 -12.08 2.90 -7.08
N GLN A 59 -12.44 2.22 -6.00
CA GLN A 59 -13.71 2.46 -5.29
C GLN A 59 -13.79 3.89 -4.76
N SER A 60 -12.70 4.39 -4.17
CA SER A 60 -12.60 5.78 -3.70
C SER A 60 -12.80 6.76 -4.87
N SER A 61 -12.14 6.53 -6.00
CA SER A 61 -12.27 7.36 -7.20
C SER A 61 -13.70 7.43 -7.72
N LEU A 62 -14.41 6.29 -7.78
CA LEU A 62 -15.80 6.26 -8.27
C LEU A 62 -16.75 7.06 -7.36
N ILE A 63 -16.56 6.97 -6.04
CA ILE A 63 -17.36 7.74 -5.07
C ILE A 63 -17.06 9.22 -5.20
N LEU A 64 -15.78 9.58 -5.21
CA LEU A 64 -15.33 10.95 -5.37
C LEU A 64 -15.86 11.55 -6.67
N LEU A 65 -15.83 10.80 -7.79
CA LEU A 65 -16.33 11.26 -9.09
C LEU A 65 -17.82 11.58 -9.01
N GLY A 66 -18.61 10.73 -8.35
CA GLY A 66 -20.04 10.98 -8.13
C GLY A 66 -20.32 12.20 -7.24
N ILE A 67 -19.43 12.52 -6.28
CA ILE A 67 -19.55 13.73 -5.45
C ILE A 67 -19.13 14.96 -6.26
N VAL A 68 -18.02 14.89 -7.00
CA VAL A 68 -17.53 15.96 -7.88
C VAL A 68 -18.62 16.36 -8.86
N GLU A 69 -19.20 15.40 -9.60
CA GLU A 69 -20.25 15.68 -10.59
C GLU A 69 -21.44 16.46 -9.97
N ARG A 70 -21.88 16.08 -8.77
CA ARG A 70 -22.96 16.77 -8.05
C ARG A 70 -22.56 18.15 -7.54
N LEU A 71 -21.30 18.34 -7.16
CA LEU A 71 -20.77 19.64 -6.74
C LEU A 71 -20.62 20.59 -7.92
N GLU A 72 -20.20 20.09 -9.09
CA GLU A 72 -20.07 20.88 -10.31
C GLU A 72 -21.44 21.23 -10.91
N ALA A 73 -22.41 20.30 -10.86
CA ALA A 73 -23.75 20.52 -11.39
C ALA A 73 -24.65 21.39 -10.48
N GLU A 74 -24.62 21.17 -9.16
CA GLU A 74 -25.55 21.80 -8.21
C GLU A 74 -24.87 22.83 -7.28
N GLY A 75 -23.55 22.98 -7.36
CA GLY A 75 -22.74 23.87 -6.52
C GLY A 75 -22.37 23.30 -5.14
N SER A 76 -21.60 24.06 -4.37
CA SER A 76 -21.11 23.69 -3.03
C SER A 76 -21.78 24.46 -1.89
N GLY A 77 -22.98 24.99 -2.12
CA GLY A 77 -23.75 25.77 -1.13
C GLY A 77 -24.27 24.91 0.05
N PRO A 78 -24.71 25.53 1.16
CA PRO A 78 -25.08 24.82 2.39
C PRO A 78 -26.15 23.73 2.20
N ALA A 79 -27.17 23.99 1.38
CA ALA A 79 -28.24 23.03 1.12
C ALA A 79 -27.71 21.77 0.41
N GLN A 80 -26.82 21.95 -0.57
CA GLN A 80 -26.23 20.83 -1.29
C GLN A 80 -25.25 20.03 -0.43
N ILE A 81 -24.43 20.73 0.36
CA ILE A 81 -23.55 20.09 1.33
C ILE A 81 -24.34 19.25 2.35
N GLN A 82 -25.49 19.73 2.82
CA GLN A 82 -26.38 18.96 3.70
C GLN A 82 -26.93 17.71 3.00
N ARG A 83 -27.35 17.81 1.74
CA ARG A 83 -27.82 16.69 0.92
C ARG A 83 -26.73 15.63 0.71
N LEU A 84 -25.51 16.06 0.36
CA LEU A 84 -24.34 15.19 0.21
C LEU A 84 -23.95 14.53 1.53
N SER A 85 -24.00 15.27 2.64
CA SER A 85 -23.76 14.72 3.98
C SER A 85 -24.73 13.59 4.32
N ALA A 86 -26.02 13.77 4.05
CA ALA A 86 -27.04 12.73 4.25
C ALA A 86 -26.81 11.50 3.33
N LEU A 87 -26.39 11.73 2.08
CA LEU A 87 -26.04 10.65 1.15
C LEU A 87 -24.85 9.83 1.66
N VAL A 88 -23.74 10.49 1.96
CA VAL A 88 -22.52 9.83 2.44
C VAL A 88 -22.78 9.10 3.75
N LYS A 89 -23.57 9.68 4.67
CA LYS A 89 -23.93 9.01 5.93
C LYS A 89 -24.66 7.68 5.70
N ARG A 90 -25.48 7.57 4.64
CA ARG A 90 -26.15 6.31 4.26
C ARG A 90 -25.20 5.32 3.58
N GLN A 91 -24.21 5.80 2.85
CA GLN A 91 -23.23 4.96 2.15
C GLN A 91 -22.12 4.45 3.08
N ASN A 92 -21.74 5.22 4.11
CA ASN A 92 -20.60 4.94 4.98
C ASN A 92 -20.57 3.51 5.57
N PRO A 93 -21.70 2.92 6.04
CA PRO A 93 -21.70 1.54 6.55
C PRO A 93 -21.34 0.47 5.50
N MET A 94 -21.50 0.78 4.20
CA MET A 94 -21.18 -0.13 3.10
C MET A 94 -19.69 -0.11 2.73
N MET A 95 -18.90 0.78 3.34
CA MET A 95 -17.51 1.06 2.96
C MET A 95 -16.59 1.08 4.18
N PRO A 96 -16.52 -0.01 4.97
CA PRO A 96 -15.77 -0.06 6.23
C PRO A 96 -14.27 0.19 6.08
N GLN A 97 -13.72 0.06 4.87
CA GLN A 97 -12.33 0.36 4.54
C GLN A 97 -12.01 1.86 4.47
N LEU A 98 -13.01 2.71 4.31
CA LEU A 98 -12.86 4.16 4.23
C LEU A 98 -13.06 4.78 5.61
N SER A 99 -12.11 5.60 6.07
CA SER A 99 -12.21 6.29 7.37
C SER A 99 -13.17 7.48 7.32
N GLY A 100 -13.35 8.11 6.15
CA GLY A 100 -14.27 9.22 5.98
C GLY A 100 -14.10 9.97 4.67
N ILE A 101 -15.08 10.82 4.38
CA ILE A 101 -15.14 11.71 3.22
C ILE A 101 -15.24 13.15 3.74
N THR A 102 -14.46 14.05 3.12
CA THR A 102 -14.40 15.46 3.48
C THR A 102 -14.46 16.31 2.21
N ILE A 103 -15.23 17.40 2.27
CA ILE A 103 -15.33 18.38 1.19
C ILE A 103 -14.74 19.70 1.69
N TYR A 104 -13.89 20.33 0.88
CA TYR A 104 -13.24 21.60 1.16
C TYR A 104 -13.62 22.64 0.10
N ASP A 105 -13.75 23.90 0.49
CA ASP A 105 -13.92 25.01 -0.46
C ASP A 105 -12.60 25.42 -1.14
N ASN A 106 -12.66 26.40 -2.05
CA ASN A 106 -11.50 26.93 -2.77
C ASN A 106 -10.43 27.60 -1.90
N LYS A 107 -10.69 27.80 -0.59
CA LYS A 107 -9.74 28.29 0.41
C LYS A 107 -9.30 27.20 1.38
N GLY A 108 -9.69 25.95 1.15
CA GLY A 108 -9.36 24.80 1.99
C GLY A 108 -10.17 24.71 3.27
N ARG A 109 -11.22 25.51 3.46
CA ARG A 109 -12.10 25.39 4.63
C ARG A 109 -13.00 24.19 4.47
N TRP A 110 -13.22 23.48 5.57
CA TRP A 110 -14.03 22.28 5.58
C TRP A 110 -15.51 22.64 5.44
N LEU A 111 -16.15 22.15 4.38
CA LEU A 111 -17.60 22.27 4.16
C LEU A 111 -18.35 21.06 4.73
N MET A 112 -17.75 19.87 4.63
CA MET A 112 -18.36 18.61 5.07
C MET A 112 -17.30 17.68 5.65
N SER A 113 -17.68 16.91 6.67
CA SER A 113 -16.91 15.76 7.17
C SER A 113 -17.87 14.64 7.54
N SER A 114 -17.65 13.42 7.03
CA SER A 114 -18.51 12.27 7.32
C SER A 114 -18.12 11.49 8.58
N SER A 115 -16.85 11.58 9.01
CA SER A 115 -16.31 10.77 10.10
C SER A 115 -16.52 11.39 11.47
N ARG A 116 -16.34 12.71 11.58
CA ARG A 116 -16.40 13.48 12.82
C ARG A 116 -16.92 14.90 12.57
N PRO A 117 -17.47 15.59 13.58
CA PRO A 117 -17.76 17.02 13.51
C PRO A 117 -16.52 17.81 13.07
N ILE A 118 -16.74 18.88 12.30
CA ILE A 118 -15.67 19.75 11.79
C ILE A 118 -15.15 20.60 12.97
N PRO A 119 -13.85 20.51 13.34
CA PRO A 119 -13.29 21.38 14.37
C PRO A 119 -13.38 22.86 13.97
N ALA A 120 -13.59 23.76 14.93
CA ALA A 120 -13.66 25.20 14.66
C ALA A 120 -12.36 25.70 13.99
N GLY A 121 -12.49 26.47 12.92
CA GLY A 121 -11.34 27.01 12.17
C GLY A 121 -10.59 25.98 11.31
N SER A 122 -11.14 24.77 11.11
CA SER A 122 -10.48 23.74 10.30
C SER A 122 -10.22 24.20 8.87
N ASN A 123 -8.96 24.10 8.47
CA ASN A 123 -8.50 24.43 7.13
C ASN A 123 -7.47 23.39 6.69
N SER A 124 -7.47 23.06 5.40
CA SER A 124 -6.55 22.10 4.77
C SER A 124 -5.81 22.68 3.57
N SER A 125 -5.75 24.00 3.43
CA SER A 125 -5.06 24.67 2.32
C SER A 125 -3.55 24.44 2.26
N ASP A 126 -2.96 24.06 3.39
CA ASP A 126 -1.54 23.70 3.53
C ASP A 126 -1.25 22.25 3.14
N ARG A 127 -2.28 21.42 2.93
CA ARG A 127 -2.10 19.99 2.65
C ARG A 127 -1.68 19.76 1.21
N ALA A 128 -0.77 18.80 1.00
CA ALA A 128 -0.25 18.44 -0.33
C ALA A 128 -1.35 18.15 -1.36
N TYR A 129 -2.40 17.42 -0.97
CA TYR A 129 -3.54 17.15 -1.86
C TYR A 129 -4.30 18.42 -2.26
N PHE A 130 -4.39 19.41 -1.38
CA PHE A 130 -5.09 20.65 -1.67
C PHE A 130 -4.26 21.53 -2.60
N ILE A 131 -2.97 21.67 -2.28
CA ILE A 131 -2.01 22.41 -3.10
C ILE A 131 -1.95 21.82 -4.50
N HIS A 132 -1.84 20.50 -4.63
CA HIS A 132 -1.84 19.80 -5.92
C HIS A 132 -3.07 20.17 -6.76
N HIS A 133 -4.28 19.98 -6.22
CA HIS A 133 -5.54 20.24 -6.95
C HIS A 133 -5.85 21.72 -7.22
N ARG A 134 -5.23 22.62 -6.45
CA ARG A 134 -5.30 24.08 -6.68
C ARG A 134 -4.40 24.49 -7.84
N ASP A 135 -3.19 23.93 -7.89
CA ASP A 135 -2.13 24.34 -8.81
C ASP A 135 -2.14 23.54 -10.12
N ASP A 136 -2.72 22.34 -10.12
CA ASP A 136 -2.92 21.47 -11.29
C ASP A 136 -4.40 21.45 -11.71
N PRO A 137 -4.75 21.84 -12.95
CA PRO A 137 -6.13 21.82 -13.42
C PRO A 137 -6.65 20.40 -13.73
N SER A 138 -5.82 19.36 -13.66
CA SER A 138 -6.18 17.97 -13.92
C SER A 138 -7.36 17.46 -13.07
N HIS A 139 -8.27 16.71 -13.67
CA HIS A 139 -9.37 16.03 -12.99
C HIS A 139 -8.98 14.65 -12.45
N GLU A 140 -7.71 14.27 -12.57
CA GLU A 140 -7.23 12.98 -12.08
C GLU A 140 -7.24 12.92 -10.54
N ILE A 141 -7.23 11.70 -10.02
CA ILE A 141 -7.08 11.51 -8.58
C ILE A 141 -5.67 11.85 -8.14
N PHE A 142 -5.55 12.34 -6.92
CA PHE A 142 -4.29 12.47 -6.21
C PHE A 142 -4.30 11.59 -4.97
N ILE A 143 -3.38 10.62 -4.92
CA ILE A 143 -3.04 9.89 -3.71
C ILE A 143 -2.01 10.74 -2.97
N GLY A 144 -2.31 11.14 -1.74
CA GLY A 144 -1.40 11.96 -0.92
C GLY A 144 -0.51 11.13 0.00
N PRO A 145 0.61 11.71 0.47
CA PRO A 145 1.48 11.06 1.45
C PRO A 145 0.71 10.72 2.73
N PRO A 146 1.20 9.77 3.56
CA PRO A 146 0.54 9.46 4.81
C PRO A 146 0.60 10.69 5.71
N ILE A 147 -0.52 11.02 6.34
CA ILE A 147 -0.66 12.16 7.24
C ILE A 147 -1.45 11.77 8.48
N GLN A 148 -1.22 12.46 9.59
CA GLN A 148 -2.16 12.46 10.70
C GLN A 148 -3.35 13.34 10.37
N SER A 149 -4.55 12.77 10.51
CA SER A 149 -5.82 13.45 10.32
C SER A 149 -6.03 14.53 11.39
N ARG A 150 -6.51 15.71 11.00
CA ARG A 150 -6.79 16.82 11.94
C ARG A 150 -7.96 16.56 12.87
N SER A 151 -8.88 15.68 12.49
CA SER A 151 -10.11 15.44 13.24
C SER A 151 -9.95 14.42 14.37
N ASN A 152 -8.95 13.52 14.28
CA ASN A 152 -8.77 12.42 15.23
C ASN A 152 -7.32 11.96 15.43
N LEU A 153 -6.34 12.59 14.79
CA LEU A 153 -4.90 12.28 14.89
C LEU A 153 -4.50 10.88 14.40
N GLU A 154 -5.42 10.13 13.80
CA GLU A 154 -5.11 8.83 13.19
C GLU A 154 -4.32 9.03 11.90
N TRP A 155 -3.40 8.10 11.62
CA TRP A 155 -2.67 8.04 10.36
C TRP A 155 -3.57 7.58 9.22
N VAL A 156 -3.61 8.38 8.15
CA VAL A 156 -4.42 8.14 6.96
C VAL A 156 -3.64 8.42 5.68
N ILE A 157 -4.04 7.76 4.61
CA ILE A 157 -3.70 8.10 3.23
C ILE A 157 -4.91 8.78 2.61
N THR A 158 -4.71 9.84 1.82
CA THR A 158 -5.81 10.55 1.17
C THR A 158 -5.88 10.19 -0.30
N VAL A 159 -7.08 9.88 -0.80
CA VAL A 159 -7.39 9.89 -2.24
C VAL A 159 -8.30 11.09 -2.48
N SER A 160 -7.98 11.94 -3.44
CA SER A 160 -8.65 13.23 -3.59
C SER A 160 -8.85 13.63 -5.04
N MET A 161 -9.87 14.44 -5.31
CA MET A 161 -10.11 15.09 -6.60
C MET A 161 -10.51 16.55 -6.41
N ARG A 162 -10.13 17.40 -7.38
CA ARG A 162 -10.66 18.76 -7.50
C ARG A 162 -12.09 18.75 -8.03
N PHE A 163 -12.83 19.80 -7.72
CA PHE A 163 -14.07 20.13 -8.43
C PHE A 163 -14.04 21.61 -8.80
N ASN A 164 -14.69 21.94 -9.91
CA ASN A 164 -14.72 23.30 -10.44
C ASN A 164 -16.09 23.96 -10.27
N ASN A 165 -16.11 25.29 -10.38
CA ASN A 165 -17.37 26.04 -10.47
C ASN A 165 -17.90 25.97 -11.91
N ALA A 166 -19.08 26.56 -12.13
CA ALA A 166 -19.71 26.61 -13.46
C ALA A 166 -18.87 27.34 -14.52
N GLN A 167 -17.88 28.14 -14.11
CA GLN A 167 -16.93 28.84 -14.97
C GLN A 167 -15.67 28.01 -15.28
N GLY A 168 -15.56 26.80 -14.72
CA GLY A 168 -14.41 25.91 -14.89
C GLY A 168 -13.24 26.23 -13.96
N GLU A 169 -13.39 27.18 -13.04
CA GLU A 169 -12.34 27.56 -12.08
C GLU A 169 -12.36 26.67 -10.84
N PHE A 170 -11.22 26.55 -10.17
CA PHE A 170 -11.07 25.76 -8.95
C PHE A 170 -12.08 26.19 -7.86
N ALA A 171 -13.00 25.28 -7.50
CA ALA A 171 -14.01 25.52 -6.48
C ALA A 171 -13.72 24.80 -5.16
N GLY A 172 -12.82 23.82 -5.16
CA GLY A 172 -12.36 23.13 -3.97
C GLY A 172 -11.90 21.70 -4.25
N VAL A 173 -11.82 20.92 -3.17
CA VAL A 173 -11.36 19.52 -3.20
C VAL A 173 -12.35 18.65 -2.45
N VAL A 174 -12.54 17.42 -2.93
CA VAL A 174 -13.16 16.35 -2.16
C VAL A 174 -12.13 15.25 -1.92
N SER A 175 -12.06 14.73 -0.70
CA SER A 175 -11.12 13.68 -0.32
C SER A 175 -11.79 12.54 0.42
N VAL A 176 -11.36 11.32 0.12
CA VAL A 176 -11.56 10.13 0.93
C VAL A 176 -10.29 9.90 1.74
N THR A 177 -10.45 9.52 3.01
CA THR A 177 -9.36 9.09 3.89
C THR A 177 -9.37 7.57 4.04
N LEU A 178 -8.22 6.95 3.85
CA LEU A 178 -7.97 5.53 4.04
C LEU A 178 -7.13 5.35 5.31
N GLY A 179 -7.73 4.81 6.37
CA GLY A 179 -7.04 4.59 7.63
C GLY A 179 -5.95 3.55 7.51
N ILE A 180 -4.73 3.89 7.94
CA ILE A 180 -3.60 2.96 7.92
C ILE A 180 -3.90 1.72 8.76
N GLU A 181 -4.61 1.88 9.87
CA GLU A 181 -5.05 0.78 10.75
C GLU A 181 -5.85 -0.30 10.00
N ASN A 182 -6.61 0.06 8.96
CA ASN A 182 -7.34 -0.92 8.15
C ASN A 182 -6.38 -1.84 7.36
N PHE A 183 -5.29 -1.28 6.84
CA PHE A 183 -4.23 -2.05 6.20
C PHE A 183 -3.48 -2.90 7.22
N LEU A 184 -3.13 -2.33 8.38
CA LEU A 184 -2.42 -3.07 9.44
C LEU A 184 -3.20 -4.28 9.95
N ARG A 185 -4.52 -4.13 10.16
CA ARG A 185 -5.39 -5.26 10.56
C ARG A 185 -5.48 -6.35 9.49
N LEU A 186 -5.38 -5.99 8.21
CA LEU A 186 -5.33 -6.97 7.12
C LEU A 186 -3.95 -7.65 7.10
N PHE A 187 -2.88 -6.86 7.12
CA PHE A 187 -1.51 -7.36 7.03
C PHE A 187 -1.15 -8.26 8.21
N GLY A 188 -1.59 -7.92 9.42
CA GLY A 188 -1.37 -8.73 10.62
C GLY A 188 -2.12 -10.06 10.67
N LYS A 189 -3.05 -10.32 9.75
CA LYS A 189 -3.70 -11.64 9.59
C LYS A 189 -2.93 -12.59 8.69
N ILE A 190 -1.91 -12.10 7.99
CA ILE A 190 -1.11 -12.87 7.04
C ILE A 190 0.11 -13.38 7.79
N ASP A 191 0.29 -14.70 7.83
CA ASP A 191 1.50 -15.29 8.38
C ASP A 191 2.64 -15.15 7.36
N ILE A 192 3.61 -14.31 7.72
CA ILE A 192 4.82 -14.01 6.95
C ILE A 192 6.10 -14.35 7.75
N GLY A 193 5.96 -15.13 8.83
CA GLY A 193 7.04 -15.43 9.76
C GLY A 193 7.32 -14.30 10.76
N GLN A 194 8.11 -14.62 11.79
CA GLN A 194 8.36 -13.71 12.93
C GLN A 194 9.01 -12.38 12.53
N ASP A 195 9.94 -12.43 11.57
CA ASP A 195 10.64 -11.25 11.10
C ASP A 195 10.01 -10.66 9.83
N GLY A 196 8.91 -11.19 9.31
CA GLY A 196 8.34 -10.76 8.03
C GLY A 196 7.88 -9.30 8.02
N ALA A 197 7.86 -8.69 6.83
CA ALA A 197 7.37 -7.32 6.66
C ALA A 197 6.52 -7.18 5.39
N ILE A 198 5.47 -6.36 5.47
CA ILE A 198 4.63 -5.95 4.34
C ILE A 198 4.69 -4.43 4.23
N GLY A 199 4.90 -3.92 3.03
CA GLY A 199 4.97 -2.48 2.78
C GLY A 199 4.17 -2.10 1.54
N VAL A 200 3.59 -0.90 1.59
CA VAL A 200 3.08 -0.19 0.41
C VAL A 200 3.78 1.15 0.40
N SER A 201 4.27 1.55 -0.76
CA SER A 201 5.05 2.77 -0.97
C SER A 201 4.76 3.29 -2.36
N TYR A 202 5.09 4.55 -2.61
CA TYR A 202 5.13 5.08 -3.96
C TYR A 202 6.29 4.48 -4.75
N THR A 203 6.19 4.60 -6.08
CA THR A 203 7.26 4.24 -7.01
C THR A 203 8.56 5.06 -6.82
N ASP A 204 8.48 6.23 -6.18
CA ASP A 204 9.62 7.07 -5.79
C ASP A 204 10.29 6.65 -4.47
N GLY A 205 9.77 5.60 -3.81
CA GLY A 205 10.26 5.11 -2.53
C GLY A 205 9.63 5.75 -1.30
N THR A 206 8.65 6.64 -1.41
CA THR A 206 7.97 7.22 -0.25
C THR A 206 7.03 6.18 0.40
N LEU A 207 7.29 5.82 1.66
CA LEU A 207 6.55 4.76 2.36
C LEU A 207 5.16 5.23 2.81
N LEU A 208 4.12 4.48 2.40
CA LEU A 208 2.72 4.77 2.75
C LEU A 208 2.26 3.98 3.97
N VAL A 209 2.48 2.66 3.96
CA VAL A 209 2.11 1.74 5.04
C VAL A 209 3.21 0.72 5.22
N ARG A 210 3.46 0.33 6.46
CA ARG A 210 4.33 -0.81 6.80
C ARG A 210 3.76 -1.60 7.95
N TYR A 211 3.82 -2.92 7.83
CA TYR A 211 3.64 -3.88 8.92
C TYR A 211 4.95 -4.64 9.14
N PRO A 212 5.42 -4.84 10.40
CA PRO A 212 4.89 -4.27 11.63
C PRO A 212 4.92 -2.73 11.65
N PHE A 213 3.95 -2.11 12.31
CA PHE A 213 3.81 -0.65 12.32
C PHE A 213 4.89 0.03 13.14
N ARG A 214 5.49 1.07 12.56
CA ARG A 214 6.43 1.98 13.21
C ARG A 214 6.14 3.39 12.72
N GLU A 215 5.73 4.26 13.62
CA GLU A 215 5.31 5.62 13.27
C GLU A 215 6.41 6.41 12.55
N GLN A 216 7.66 6.25 12.98
CA GLN A 216 8.84 6.89 12.38
C GLN A 216 9.12 6.50 10.92
N ASP A 217 8.53 5.41 10.43
CA ASP A 217 8.72 4.96 9.05
C ASP A 217 7.68 5.62 8.10
N MET A 218 6.59 6.21 8.62
CA MET A 218 5.52 6.80 7.81
C MET A 218 6.01 8.01 7.01
N GLY A 219 5.81 7.97 5.69
CA GLY A 219 6.24 9.02 4.77
C GLY A 219 7.75 9.07 4.54
N ARG A 220 8.53 8.14 5.11
CA ARG A 220 9.97 8.09 4.91
C ARG A 220 10.27 7.67 3.48
N ASN A 221 11.18 8.38 2.83
CA ASN A 221 11.68 8.00 1.51
C ASN A 221 12.76 6.90 1.67
N ILE A 222 12.52 5.75 1.04
CA ILE A 222 13.42 4.58 1.01
C ILE A 222 13.95 4.31 -0.40
N SER A 223 14.04 5.33 -1.26
CA SER A 223 14.59 5.21 -2.62
C SER A 223 16.03 4.65 -2.66
N THR A 224 16.79 4.84 -1.58
CA THR A 224 18.15 4.30 -1.43
C THR A 224 18.18 2.83 -1.02
N SER A 225 17.03 2.23 -0.70
CA SER A 225 16.92 0.80 -0.39
C SER A 225 17.20 -0.05 -1.63
N PRO A 226 17.82 -1.23 -1.52
CA PRO A 226 18.13 -2.08 -2.66
C PRO A 226 16.93 -2.38 -3.58
N ILE A 227 15.73 -2.46 -3.02
CA ILE A 227 14.50 -2.67 -3.79
C ILE A 227 14.28 -1.59 -4.86
N TYR A 228 14.54 -0.32 -4.53
CA TYR A 228 14.39 0.82 -5.45
C TYR A 228 15.65 1.10 -6.24
N ALA A 229 16.81 1.06 -5.60
CA ALA A 229 18.08 1.42 -6.22
C ALA A 229 18.63 0.36 -7.19
N LYS A 230 18.09 -0.87 -7.16
CA LYS A 230 18.58 -1.99 -7.98
C LYS A 230 17.46 -2.80 -8.61
N TYR A 231 16.50 -3.30 -7.83
CA TYR A 231 15.61 -4.36 -8.32
C TYR A 231 14.41 -3.85 -9.13
N LEU A 232 13.73 -2.78 -8.68
CA LEU A 232 12.57 -2.19 -9.37
C LEU A 232 12.95 -1.44 -10.66
N ILE A 233 14.23 -1.11 -10.85
CA ILE A 233 14.73 -0.47 -12.08
C ILE A 233 14.66 -1.46 -13.25
N ASP A 234 15.04 -2.72 -12.99
CA ASP A 234 15.18 -3.75 -14.01
C ASP A 234 13.86 -4.49 -14.27
N GLN A 235 13.06 -4.74 -13.22
CA GLN A 235 11.82 -5.51 -13.33
C GLN A 235 10.70 -4.90 -12.47
N PRO A 236 9.47 -4.77 -12.99
CA PRO A 236 8.34 -4.28 -12.20
C PRO A 236 7.85 -5.30 -11.17
N VAL A 237 8.22 -6.58 -11.32
CA VAL A 237 7.76 -7.70 -10.48
C VAL A 237 8.92 -8.68 -10.32
N GLY A 238 9.13 -9.18 -9.11
CA GLY A 238 10.16 -10.17 -8.87
C GLY A 238 10.36 -10.53 -7.41
N THR A 239 11.41 -11.30 -7.16
CA THR A 239 11.89 -11.58 -5.81
C THR A 239 13.37 -11.25 -5.68
N ALA A 240 13.79 -10.85 -4.48
CA ALA A 240 15.16 -10.47 -4.19
C ALA A 240 15.48 -10.60 -2.70
N SER A 241 16.68 -11.10 -2.39
CA SER A 241 17.20 -11.08 -1.02
C SER A 241 18.02 -9.83 -0.78
N PHE A 242 17.70 -9.07 0.27
CA PHE A 242 18.49 -7.94 0.72
C PHE A 242 18.19 -7.55 2.18
N THR A 243 19.11 -6.81 2.80
CA THR A 243 18.96 -6.21 4.13
C THR A 243 18.07 -4.97 4.06
N SER A 244 17.03 -4.91 4.88
CA SER A 244 16.15 -3.75 4.95
C SER A 244 16.87 -2.51 5.47
N SER A 245 16.71 -1.38 4.80
CA SER A 245 17.19 -0.06 5.24
C SER A 245 16.38 0.53 6.42
N LEU A 246 15.25 -0.09 6.78
CA LEU A 246 14.38 0.36 7.87
C LEU A 246 14.68 -0.32 9.21
N ASP A 247 15.02 -1.61 9.20
CA ASP A 247 15.24 -2.41 10.42
C ASP A 247 16.52 -3.26 10.41
N GLY A 248 17.31 -3.26 9.33
CA GLY A 248 18.58 -3.99 9.27
C GLY A 248 18.45 -5.51 9.13
N VAL A 249 17.23 -6.04 8.97
CA VAL A 249 17.00 -7.49 8.86
C VAL A 249 17.07 -7.91 7.38
N GLU A 250 17.82 -8.97 7.10
CA GLU A 250 17.91 -9.61 5.79
C GLU A 250 16.69 -10.49 5.53
N ARG A 251 16.06 -10.30 4.36
CA ARG A 251 14.87 -11.06 3.96
C ARG A 251 14.89 -11.35 2.47
N LEU A 252 14.19 -12.42 2.08
CA LEU A 252 13.74 -12.61 0.72
C LEU A 252 12.43 -11.82 0.54
N TYR A 253 12.47 -10.78 -0.27
CA TYR A 253 11.32 -9.97 -0.63
C TYR A 253 10.70 -10.46 -1.93
N ALA A 254 9.37 -10.44 -1.98
CA ALA A 254 8.64 -10.39 -3.24
C ALA A 254 8.11 -8.96 -3.43
N PHE A 255 8.12 -8.46 -4.66
CA PHE A 255 7.67 -7.11 -4.98
C PHE A 255 6.90 -7.06 -6.29
N ARG A 256 6.04 -6.05 -6.39
CA ARG A 256 5.21 -5.78 -7.56
C ARG A 256 4.86 -4.30 -7.60
N LYS A 257 5.23 -3.63 -8.68
CA LYS A 257 4.75 -2.31 -9.06
C LYS A 257 3.35 -2.43 -9.64
N SER A 258 2.46 -1.50 -9.29
CA SER A 258 1.13 -1.39 -9.89
C SER A 258 1.22 -0.84 -11.31
N ASP A 259 0.40 -1.41 -12.22
CA ASP A 259 0.28 -0.90 -13.59
C ASP A 259 -0.64 0.33 -13.68
N LEU A 260 -1.48 0.54 -12.66
CA LEU A 260 -2.54 1.56 -12.65
C LEU A 260 -2.28 2.70 -11.66
N LEU A 261 -1.56 2.41 -10.57
CA LEU A 261 -1.29 3.36 -9.51
C LEU A 261 0.22 3.68 -9.44
N PRO A 262 0.61 4.84 -8.91
CA PRO A 262 2.01 5.18 -8.71
C PRO A 262 2.62 4.46 -7.48
N LEU A 263 2.27 3.18 -7.26
CA LEU A 263 2.64 2.35 -6.10
C LEU A 263 3.51 1.15 -6.50
#